data_AF-A0A1K1R0V6-F1
#
_entry.id   AF-A0A1K1R0V6-F1
#
_cell.length_a   1.000
_cell.length_b   1.000
_cell.length_c   1.000
_cell.angle_alpha   90.00
_cell.angle_beta   90.00
_cell.angle_gamma   90.00
#
_symmetry.space_group_name_H-M   'P 1'
#
loop_
_entity.id
_entity.type
_entity.pdbx_description
1 polymer ?
#
loop_
_entity_poly.entity_id
_entity_poly.type
_entity_poly.pdbx_seq_one_letter_code
_entity_poly.pdbx_strand_id
1 'polypeptide(L)' 'MIQVKEFVDTDNSYAENKANEFLAGLKDDQLVQVCYGSVVKPTVTGTSHQRSTILVVYKTNSAHDT' A
#
# COMPACT_ATOMS: atom_id res chain seq x y z
N MET A 1 -11.93 -12.98 -3.34
CA MET A 1 -10.54 -13.13 -3.86
C MET A 1 -9.61 -12.24 -3.03
N ILE A 2 -8.35 -12.63 -2.80
CA ILE A 2 -7.36 -11.77 -2.08
C ILE A 2 -6.66 -10.85 -3.07
N GLN A 3 -6.47 -9.59 -2.69
CA GLN A 3 -5.80 -8.55 -3.46
C GLN A 3 -4.74 -7.85 -2.59
N VAL A 4 -3.74 -7.28 -3.25
CA VAL A 4 -2.70 -6.48 -2.61
C VAL A 4 -2.58 -5.16 -3.35
N LYS A 5 -2.60 -4.05 -2.60
CA LYS A 5 -2.37 -2.72 -3.13
C LYS A 5 -1.16 -2.09 -2.47
N GLU A 6 -0.22 -1.61 -3.29
CA GLU A 6 0.99 -0.94 -2.85
C GLU A 6 0.82 0.59 -2.90
N PHE A 7 1.23 1.24 -1.82
CA PHE A 7 1.37 2.67 -1.69
C PHE A 7 2.83 2.99 -1.42
N VAL A 8 3.40 3.89 -2.21
CA VAL A 8 4.83 4.21 -2.18
C VAL A 8 5.01 5.66 -1.78
N ASP A 9 5.90 5.91 -0.82
CA ASP A 9 6.32 7.27 -0.48
C ASP A 9 7.15 7.82 -1.63
N THR A 10 6.75 9.00 -2.10
CA THR A 10 7.51 9.80 -3.05
C THR A 10 7.62 11.23 -2.55
N ASP A 11 8.49 12.02 -3.15
CA ASP A 11 8.76 13.41 -2.73
C ASP A 11 7.50 14.29 -2.66
N ASN A 12 6.44 13.94 -3.42
CA ASN A 12 5.18 14.68 -3.49
C ASN A 12 3.96 13.87 -3.03
N SER A 13 4.14 12.67 -2.45
CA SER A 13 3.03 11.79 -2.09
C SER A 13 3.37 10.94 -0.88
N TYR A 14 2.61 11.15 0.20
CA TYR A 14 2.68 10.32 1.39
C TYR A 14 1.87 9.03 1.20
N ALA A 15 2.55 7.89 1.28
CA ALA A 15 1.98 6.56 1.23
C ALA A 15 0.89 6.37 2.29
N GLU A 16 1.12 6.93 3.49
CA GLU A 16 0.16 6.89 4.59
C GLU A 16 -1.18 7.51 4.22
N ASN A 17 -1.17 8.74 3.68
CA ASN A 17 -2.42 9.43 3.33
C ASN A 17 -3.22 8.64 2.29
N LYS A 18 -2.54 8.14 1.24
CA LYS A 18 -3.19 7.35 0.19
C LYS A 18 -3.69 6.00 0.69
N ALA A 19 -2.95 5.36 1.60
CA ALA A 19 -3.36 4.12 2.23
C ALA A 19 -4.61 4.37 3.11
N ASN A 20 -4.63 5.44 3.91
CA ASN A 20 -5.77 5.81 4.74
C ASN A 20 -7.03 6.12 3.91
N GLU A 21 -6.89 6.89 2.82
CA GLU A 21 -7.98 7.15 1.88
C GLU A 21 -8.54 5.86 1.27
N PHE A 22 -7.67 4.91 0.93
CA PHE A 22 -8.09 3.61 0.42
C PHE A 22 -8.77 2.74 1.47
N LEU A 23 -8.23 2.70 2.69
CA LEU A 23 -8.78 1.95 3.82
C LEU A 23 -10.17 2.47 4.21
N ALA A 24 -10.42 3.79 4.10
CA ALA A 24 -11.73 4.38 4.34
C ALA A 24 -12.83 3.88 3.37
N GLY A 25 -12.45 3.34 2.21
CA GLY A 25 -13.37 2.73 1.25
C GLY A 25 -13.59 1.23 1.44
N LEU A 26 -12.88 0.58 2.37
CA LEU A 26 -13.03 -0.83 2.67
C LEU A 26 -13.96 -1.05 3.87
N LYS A 27 -14.72 -2.14 3.85
CA LYS A 27 -15.40 -2.65 5.04
C LYS A 27 -14.39 -3.36 5.95
N ASP A 28 -14.66 -3.35 7.25
CA ASP A 28 -13.78 -3.96 8.26
C ASP A 28 -13.47 -5.45 7.99
N ASP A 29 -14.43 -6.21 7.46
CA ASP A 29 -14.28 -7.64 7.14
C ASP A 29 -13.48 -7.92 5.85
N GLN A 30 -13.29 -6.88 5.03
CA GLN A 30 -12.49 -6.95 3.81
C GLN A 30 -11.01 -6.75 4.08
N LEU A 31 -10.62 -6.05 5.15
CA LEU A 31 -9.21 -5.87 5.49
C LEU A 31 -8.62 -7.19 6.00
N VAL A 32 -7.47 -7.58 5.45
CA VAL A 32 -6.73 -8.77 5.90
C VAL A 32 -5.50 -8.35 6.68
N GLN A 33 -4.69 -7.44 6.12
CA GLN A 33 -3.44 -7.00 6.72
C GLN A 33 -2.95 -5.67 6.14
N VAL A 34 -2.24 -4.90 6.95
CA VAL A 34 -1.40 -3.78 6.50
C VAL A 34 0.05 -4.11 6.82
N CYS A 35 0.94 -4.02 5.82
CA CYS A 35 2.37 -4.25 5.98
C CYS A 35 3.15 -2.97 5.65
N TYR A 36 4.16 -2.67 6.45
CA TYR A 36 5.06 -1.55 6.23
C TYR A 36 6.42 -2.07 5.76
N GLY A 37 6.92 -1.52 4.66
CA GLY A 37 8.23 -1.81 4.11
C GLY A 37 9.06 -0.54 4.00
N SER A 38 10.37 -0.64 4.19
CA SER A 38 11.29 0.42 3.79
C SER A 38 12.44 -0.22 3.05
N VAL A 39 12.61 0.16 1.79
CA VAL A 39 13.69 -0.34 0.94
C VAL A 39 14.65 0.80 0.69
N VAL A 40 15.88 0.65 1.18
CA VAL A 40 17.00 1.51 0.81
C VAL A 40 17.55 0.96 -0.50
N LYS A 41 17.30 1.66 -1.61
CA LYS A 41 17.98 1.32 -2.88
C LYS A 41 19.29 2.10 -2.96
N PRO A 42 20.46 1.44 -2.95
CA PRO A 42 21.71 2.13 -3.20
C PRO A 42 21.71 2.62 -4.65
N THR A 43 21.91 3.91 -4.87
CA THR A 43 22.15 4.45 -6.21
C THR A 43 23.65 4.43 -6.51
N VAL A 44 24.00 4.27 -7.79
CA VAL A 44 25.39 4.24 -8.27
C VAL A 44 26.13 5.56 -7.97
N THR A 45 25.39 6.65 -7.73
CA THR A 45 25.90 8.00 -7.43
C THR A 45 26.11 8.26 -5.93
N GLY A 46 25.85 7.29 -5.05
CA GLY A 46 26.04 7.41 -3.60
C GLY A 46 24.89 8.08 -2.84
N THR A 47 23.82 8.49 -3.51
CA THR A 47 22.62 9.09 -2.91
C THR A 47 21.64 7.98 -2.52
N SER A 48 21.51 7.63 -1.24
CA SER A 48 20.54 6.63 -0.80
C SER A 48 19.13 7.24 -0.78
N HIS A 49 18.26 6.84 -1.69
CA HIS A 49 16.83 7.13 -1.55
C HIS A 49 16.20 6.03 -0.71
N GLN A 50 15.80 6.39 0.51
CA GLN A 50 14.93 5.55 1.32
C GLN A 50 13.52 5.65 0.74
N ARG A 51 13.00 4.53 0.26
CA ARG A 51 11.62 4.46 -0.22
C ARG A 51 10.83 3.60 0.76
N SER A 52 9.94 4.25 1.49
CA SER A 52 8.97 3.56 2.34
C SER A 52 7.74 3.19 1.53
N THR A 53 7.14 2.04 1.86
CA THR A 53 5.96 1.50 1.20
C THR A 53 4.98 0.95 2.22
N ILE A 54 3.69 1.07 1.91
CA ILE A 54 2.59 0.45 2.65
C ILE A 54 1.90 -0.51 1.69
N LEU A 55 1.76 -1.76 2.11
CA LEU A 55 1.02 -2.79 1.38
C LEU A 55 -0.27 -3.07 2.13
N VAL A 56 -1.41 -2.90 1.46
CA VAL A 56 -2.72 -3.26 2.00
C VAL A 56 -3.16 -4.57 1.34
N VAL A 57 -3.33 -5.62 2.15
CA VAL A 57 -3.88 -6.91 1.75
C VAL A 57 -5.35 -6.92 2.12
N TYR A 58 -6.22 -7.15 1.14
CA TYR A 58 -7.67 -7.06 1.33
C TYR A 58 -8.41 -8.10 0.49
N LYS A 59 -9.66 -8.37 0.86
CA LYS A 59 -10.59 -9.22 0.12
C LYS A 59 -11.45 -8.36 -0.79
N THR A 60 -11.55 -8.76 -2.04
CA THR A 60 -12.66 -8.34 -2.89
C THR A 60 -13.78 -9.36 -2.76
N ASN A 61 -15.02 -8.86 -2.63
CA ASN A 61 -16.19 -9.72 -2.78
C ASN A 61 -16.22 -10.18 -4.23
N SER A 62 -15.75 -11.41 -4.45
CA SER A 62 -16.02 -12.14 -5.67
C SER A 62 -17.34 -12.86 -5.45
N ALA A 63 -18.46 -12.14 -5.56
CA ALA A 63 -19.77 -12.76 -5.57
C ALA A 63 -20.75 -11.85 -6.33
N HIS A 64 -20.90 -12.18 -7.61
CA HIS A 64 -22.09 -11.95 -8.43
C HIS A 64 -22.69 -10.53 -8.39
N ASP A 65 -22.23 -9.66 -9.31
CA ASP A 65 -23.20 -8.76 -9.94
C ASP A 65 -24.23 -9.66 -10.63
N THR A 66 -25.48 -9.56 -10.18
CA THR A 66 -26.69 -10.09 -10.83
C THR A 66 -27.45 -8.92 -11.40
#